data_AF-A0A9E1XSF4-F1
#
_entry.id   AF-A0A9E1XSF4-F1
#
_cell.length_a   1.000
_cell.length_b   1.000
_cell.length_c   1.000
_cell.angle_alpha   90.00
_cell.angle_beta   90.00
_cell.angle_gamma   90.00
#
_symmetry.space_group_name_H-M   'P 1'
#
loop_
_entity.id
_entity.type
_entity.pdbx_description
1 polymer ?
#
loop_
_entity_poly.entity_id
_entity_poly.type
_entity_poly.pdbx_seq_one_letter_code
_entity_poly.pdbx_strand_id
1 'polypeptide(L)'
;MGQVFDIQRFSTHDGPGIRTTVFFKGCPLRCFWCQNPEGLTSGRQLQFTAARCVLCAECAKICSAGVHVLAGDSHEIRRETCRLCGGCAEVCLPGALTLVGDEREVADILAVVLQDRVYYDQSGGGVTLSGGEPLMQPDFARSLLTACREAGIHTALDSSLCCAAGALTDILPLTDLLLVDIKHMESPAH
;
A
#
# COMPACT_ATOMS: atom_id res chain seq x y z
N MET A 1 13.53 6.54 -2.37
CA MET A 1 12.71 5.32 -2.45
C MET A 1 11.66 5.36 -1.34
N GLY A 2 10.54 4.69 -1.52
CA GLY A 2 9.54 4.49 -0.48
C GLY A 2 8.88 3.13 -0.58
N GLN A 3 8.19 2.73 0.47
CA GLN A 3 7.58 1.40 0.60
C GLN A 3 6.09 1.49 0.30
N VAL A 4 5.67 0.82 -0.77
CA VAL A 4 4.27 0.75 -1.20
C VAL A 4 3.85 -0.71 -1.30
N PHE A 5 2.61 -1.00 -0.96
CA PHE A 5 2.08 -2.37 -1.03
C PHE A 5 1.23 -2.62 -2.27
N ASP A 6 0.66 -1.58 -2.86
CA ASP A 6 -0.12 -1.68 -4.08
C ASP A 6 -0.17 -0.34 -4.84
N ILE A 7 -0.43 -0.41 -6.14
CA ILE A 7 -0.74 0.73 -7.01
C ILE A 7 -2.01 0.36 -7.78
N GLN A 8 -3.15 0.80 -7.27
CA GLN A 8 -4.44 0.51 -7.87
C GLN A 8 -4.76 1.56 -8.92
N ARG A 9 -4.84 1.13 -10.17
CA ARG A 9 -5.26 1.94 -11.30
C ARG A 9 -6.78 1.94 -11.42
N PHE A 10 -7.34 3.00 -11.99
CA PHE A 10 -8.78 3.13 -12.25
C PHE A 10 -9.66 3.11 -10.98
N SER A 11 -9.17 3.68 -9.88
CA SER A 11 -9.96 3.90 -8.67
C SER A 11 -11.05 4.96 -8.87
N THR A 12 -12.28 4.65 -8.45
CA THR A 12 -13.44 5.56 -8.49
C THR A 12 -13.93 5.99 -7.10
N HIS A 13 -13.33 5.47 -6.05
CA HIS A 13 -13.75 5.70 -4.66
C HIS A 13 -12.75 6.53 -3.84
N ASP A 14 -11.52 6.68 -4.33
CA ASP A 14 -10.42 7.33 -3.61
C ASP A 14 -10.33 8.84 -3.94
N GLY A 15 -11.48 9.49 -4.15
CA GLY A 15 -11.63 10.89 -4.56
C GLY A 15 -12.43 11.07 -5.85
N PRO A 16 -12.68 12.33 -6.27
CA PRO A 16 -13.42 12.63 -7.49
C PRO A 16 -12.64 12.26 -8.75
N GLY A 17 -13.37 11.88 -9.78
CA GLY A 17 -12.81 11.43 -11.06
C GLY A 17 -12.20 10.02 -10.98
N ILE A 18 -11.63 9.56 -12.09
CA ILE A 18 -10.85 8.33 -12.16
C ILE A 18 -9.45 8.60 -11.63
N ARG A 19 -8.98 7.77 -10.71
CA ARG A 19 -7.73 7.98 -10.01
C ARG A 19 -6.80 6.77 -10.07
N THR A 20 -5.52 7.01 -9.91
CA THR A 20 -4.56 5.97 -9.52
C THR A 20 -4.22 6.17 -8.06
N THR A 21 -4.46 5.15 -7.25
CA THR A 21 -4.20 5.17 -5.81
C THR A 21 -2.91 4.44 -5.51
N VAL A 22 -1.98 5.14 -4.87
CA VAL A 22 -0.68 4.60 -4.43
C VAL A 22 -0.80 4.29 -2.96
N PHE A 23 -0.66 3.01 -2.60
CA PHE A 23 -0.90 2.54 -1.25
C PHE A 23 0.41 2.32 -0.47
N PHE A 24 0.59 3.07 0.62
CA PHE A 24 1.82 3.12 1.41
C PHE A 24 1.88 2.04 2.50
N LYS A 25 3.11 1.63 2.85
CA LYS A 25 3.39 0.82 4.05
C LYS A 25 3.69 1.69 5.28
N GLY A 26 3.40 1.12 6.45
CA GLY A 26 3.57 1.75 7.75
C GLY A 26 2.36 2.60 8.14
N CYS A 27 1.78 2.34 9.31
CA CYS A 27 0.74 3.16 9.93
C CYS A 27 1.03 3.24 11.44
N PRO A 28 0.90 4.40 12.09
CA PRO A 28 1.05 4.49 13.54
C PRO A 28 -0.17 3.92 14.28
N LEU A 29 -1.31 3.82 13.60
CA LEU A 29 -2.56 3.32 14.18
C LEU A 29 -2.69 1.80 14.02
N ARG A 30 -3.55 1.20 14.86
CA ARG A 30 -3.91 -0.23 14.83
C ARG A 30 -5.43 -0.39 14.87
N CYS A 31 -6.10 0.24 13.91
CA CYS A 31 -7.56 0.23 13.81
C CYS A 31 -8.10 -1.20 13.70
N PHE A 32 -9.16 -1.52 14.45
CA PHE A 32 -9.79 -2.84 14.45
C PHE A 32 -10.36 -3.21 13.07
N TRP A 33 -10.91 -2.22 12.35
CA TRP A 33 -11.41 -2.37 10.98
C TRP A 33 -10.56 -1.59 9.99
N CYS A 34 -9.24 -1.86 9.97
CA CYS A 34 -8.36 -1.28 8.98
C CYS A 34 -8.76 -1.74 7.57
N GLN A 35 -8.99 -0.80 6.65
CA GLN A 35 -9.25 -1.09 5.24
C GLN A 35 -8.03 -1.67 4.52
N ASN A 36 -6.83 -1.27 4.98
CA ASN A 36 -5.55 -1.60 4.36
C ASN A 36 -4.62 -2.31 5.37
N PRO A 37 -4.99 -3.50 5.89
CA PRO A 37 -4.19 -4.20 6.91
C PRO A 37 -2.76 -4.50 6.46
N GLU A 38 -2.53 -4.67 5.16
CA GLU A 38 -1.22 -4.82 4.52
C GLU A 38 -0.32 -3.60 4.74
N GLY A 39 -0.93 -2.41 4.89
CA GLY A 39 -0.28 -1.13 5.13
C GLY A 39 0.13 -0.88 6.58
N LEU A 40 -0.33 -1.66 7.56
CA LEU A 40 -0.10 -1.36 8.98
C LEU A 40 1.37 -1.43 9.40
N THR A 41 2.11 -2.39 8.86
CA THR A 41 3.52 -2.63 9.22
C THR A 41 4.43 -2.12 8.13
N SER A 42 5.54 -1.48 8.51
CA SER A 42 6.59 -1.10 7.58
C SER A 42 7.32 -2.33 7.04
N GLY A 43 7.90 -2.18 5.84
CA GLY A 43 8.67 -3.24 5.19
C GLY A 43 7.85 -4.32 4.48
N ARG A 44 8.59 -5.27 3.91
CA ARG A 44 8.05 -6.37 3.10
C ARG A 44 7.35 -7.39 3.98
N GLN A 45 6.27 -7.98 3.46
CA GLN A 45 5.50 -9.00 4.16
C GLN A 45 4.96 -10.04 3.18
N LEU A 46 4.97 -11.30 3.61
CA LEU A 46 4.29 -12.38 2.89
C LEU A 46 2.83 -12.45 3.34
N GLN A 47 1.92 -12.02 2.48
CA GLN A 47 0.49 -12.19 2.67
C GLN A 47 0.07 -13.62 2.33
N PHE A 48 -0.87 -14.15 3.12
CA PHE A 48 -1.44 -15.46 2.91
C PHE A 48 -2.97 -15.40 2.99
N THR A 49 -3.63 -15.75 1.89
CA THR A 49 -5.09 -15.83 1.79
C THR A 49 -5.50 -17.29 1.78
N ALA A 50 -5.83 -17.82 2.96
CA ALA A 50 -6.14 -19.25 3.13
C ALA A 50 -7.26 -19.74 2.20
N ALA A 51 -8.28 -18.93 1.95
CA ALA A 51 -9.39 -19.27 1.05
C ALA A 51 -8.99 -19.50 -0.42
N ARG A 52 -7.81 -19.03 -0.83
CA ARG A 52 -7.25 -19.27 -2.18
C ARG A 52 -6.31 -20.46 -2.23
N CYS A 53 -5.88 -21.00 -1.07
CA CYS A 53 -4.92 -22.09 -1.03
C CYS A 53 -5.61 -23.41 -1.39
N VAL A 54 -5.01 -24.16 -2.33
CA VAL A 54 -5.49 -25.49 -2.76
C VAL A 54 -4.62 -26.63 -2.21
N LEU A 55 -3.79 -26.33 -1.20
CA LEU A 55 -2.94 -27.31 -0.48
C LEU A 55 -2.00 -28.13 -1.39
N CYS A 56 -1.56 -27.57 -2.53
CA CYS A 56 -0.68 -28.26 -3.49
C CYS A 56 0.76 -28.46 -3.01
N ALA A 57 1.15 -27.85 -1.89
CA ALA A 57 2.48 -27.90 -1.28
C ALA A 57 3.66 -27.37 -2.13
N GLU A 58 3.45 -26.77 -3.30
CA GLU A 58 4.53 -26.22 -4.14
C GLU A 58 5.40 -25.19 -3.41
N CYS A 59 4.76 -24.30 -2.64
CA CYS A 59 5.46 -23.32 -1.79
C CYS A 59 6.39 -23.99 -0.76
N ALA A 60 5.99 -25.13 -0.18
CA ALA A 60 6.79 -25.85 0.79
C ALA A 60 8.01 -26.51 0.15
N LYS A 61 7.87 -27.05 -1.07
CA LYS A 61 8.97 -27.71 -1.81
C LYS A 61 10.14 -26.78 -2.08
N ILE A 62 9.86 -25.52 -2.43
CA ILE A 62 10.91 -24.55 -2.80
C ILE A 62 11.41 -23.72 -1.61
N CYS A 63 10.71 -23.72 -0.48
CA CYS A 63 11.06 -22.85 0.64
C CYS A 63 12.28 -23.40 1.40
N SER A 64 13.45 -22.82 1.15
CA SER A 64 14.70 -23.18 1.85
C SER A 64 14.67 -22.92 3.36
N ALA A 65 13.74 -22.09 3.84
CA ALA A 65 13.56 -21.79 5.26
C ALA A 65 12.56 -22.75 5.95
N GLY A 66 11.87 -23.61 5.20
CA GLY A 66 10.95 -24.61 5.75
C GLY A 66 9.76 -24.02 6.51
N VAL A 67 9.28 -22.84 6.12
CA VAL A 67 8.26 -22.11 6.91
C VAL A 67 6.82 -22.58 6.65
N HIS A 68 6.57 -23.24 5.52
CA HIS A 68 5.23 -23.69 5.15
C HIS A 68 4.96 -25.06 5.76
N VAL A 69 3.99 -25.12 6.68
CA VAL A 69 3.55 -26.34 7.35
C VAL A 69 2.17 -26.68 6.81
N LEU A 70 2.05 -27.79 6.09
CA LEU A 70 0.77 -28.31 5.59
C LEU A 70 0.39 -29.55 6.41
N ALA A 71 -0.81 -29.54 7.00
CA ALA A 71 -1.32 -30.64 7.81
C ALA A 71 -2.83 -30.78 7.62
N GLY A 72 -3.26 -31.93 7.08
CA GLY A 72 -4.66 -32.16 6.72
C GLY A 72 -5.17 -31.07 5.77
N ASP A 73 -6.22 -30.38 6.20
CA ASP A 73 -6.87 -29.29 5.45
C ASP A 73 -6.34 -27.90 5.79
N SER A 74 -5.17 -27.80 6.44
CA SER A 74 -4.60 -26.55 6.91
C SER A 74 -3.21 -26.26 6.33
N HIS A 75 -2.93 -24.97 6.12
CA HIS A 75 -1.63 -24.46 5.72
C HIS A 75 -1.25 -23.30 6.63
N GLU A 76 -0.21 -23.50 7.44
CA GLU A 76 0.35 -22.51 8.35
C GLU A 76 1.71 -22.03 7.85
N ILE A 77 2.04 -20.76 8.13
CA ILE A 77 3.32 -20.15 7.77
C ILE A 77 4.00 -19.65 9.04
N ARG A 78 5.15 -20.23 9.38
CA ARG A 78 6.00 -19.79 10.49
C ARG A 78 6.75 -18.53 10.09
N ARG A 79 6.27 -17.37 10.55
CA ARG A 79 6.75 -16.06 10.08
C ARG A 79 8.10 -15.68 10.67
N GLU A 80 8.43 -16.21 11.84
CA GLU A 80 9.62 -15.88 12.62
C GLU A 80 10.92 -16.26 11.91
N THR A 81 10.89 -17.31 11.09
CA THR A 81 12.05 -17.82 10.34
C THR A 81 11.96 -17.50 8.84
N CYS A 82 10.91 -16.80 8.40
CA CYS A 82 10.73 -16.42 7.01
C CYS A 82 11.76 -15.35 6.61
N ARG A 83 12.50 -15.62 5.54
CA ARG A 83 13.49 -14.66 4.99
C ARG A 83 12.88 -13.65 4.01
N LEU A 84 11.56 -13.71 3.77
CA LEU A 84 10.85 -12.84 2.83
C LEU A 84 11.48 -12.82 1.42
N CYS A 85 12.01 -13.96 0.96
CA CYS A 85 12.66 -14.06 -0.35
C CYS A 85 11.69 -14.02 -1.54
N GLY A 86 10.39 -14.25 -1.32
CA GLY A 86 9.36 -14.15 -2.36
C GLY A 86 9.16 -15.38 -3.24
N GLY A 87 10.11 -16.32 -3.30
CA GLY A 87 10.00 -17.46 -4.21
C GLY A 87 8.71 -18.27 -4.06
N CYS A 88 8.19 -18.42 -2.82
CA CYS A 88 6.92 -19.11 -2.56
C CYS A 88 5.69 -18.40 -3.15
N ALA A 89 5.73 -17.07 -3.31
CA ALA A 89 4.68 -16.31 -3.97
C ALA A 89 4.76 -16.48 -5.50
N GLU A 90 5.96 -16.52 -6.08
CA GLU A 90 6.17 -16.68 -7.53
C GLU A 90 5.61 -17.99 -8.09
N VAL A 91 5.65 -19.07 -7.31
CA VAL A 91 5.11 -20.39 -7.71
C VAL A 91 3.65 -20.61 -7.31
N CYS A 92 3.03 -19.66 -6.60
CA CYS A 92 1.67 -19.81 -6.09
C CYS A 92 0.63 -19.48 -7.16
N LEU A 93 0.32 -20.45 -8.03
CA LEU A 93 -0.65 -20.27 -9.12
C LEU A 93 -2.05 -19.77 -8.66
N PRO A 94 -2.61 -20.21 -7.52
CA PRO A 94 -3.90 -19.68 -7.05
C PRO A 94 -3.83 -18.24 -6.51
N GLY A 95 -2.63 -17.65 -6.36
CA GLY A 95 -2.46 -16.33 -5.75
C GLY A 95 -2.85 -16.31 -4.27
N ALA A 96 -2.63 -17.41 -3.55
CA ALA A 96 -2.83 -17.50 -2.11
C ALA A 96 -1.67 -16.89 -1.33
N LEU A 97 -0.49 -16.79 -1.94
CA LEU A 97 0.71 -16.17 -1.37
C LEU A 97 1.10 -14.97 -2.23
N THR A 98 1.21 -13.81 -1.59
CA THR A 98 1.63 -12.57 -2.26
C THR A 98 2.68 -11.89 -1.41
N LEU A 99 3.76 -11.42 -2.03
CA LEU A 99 4.74 -10.58 -1.34
C LEU A 99 4.35 -9.11 -1.56
N VAL A 100 4.21 -8.36 -0.47
CA VAL A 100 3.76 -6.96 -0.50
C VAL A 100 4.72 -6.05 0.25
N GLY A 101 4.77 -4.76 -0.12
CA GLY A 101 5.61 -3.75 0.54
C GLY A 101 6.98 -3.56 -0.08
N ASP A 102 7.05 -3.60 -1.41
CA ASP A 102 8.31 -3.40 -2.13
C ASP A 102 8.76 -1.94 -2.06
N GLU A 103 10.07 -1.75 -2.14
CA GLU A 103 10.66 -0.43 -2.30
C GLU A 103 10.52 0.01 -3.76
N ARG A 104 10.02 1.23 -3.95
CA ARG A 104 9.82 1.85 -5.26
C ARG A 104 10.49 3.21 -5.32
N GLU A 105 10.97 3.56 -6.50
CA GLU A 105 11.36 4.93 -6.80
C GLU A 105 10.14 5.75 -7.23
N VAL A 106 10.24 7.07 -7.05
CA VAL A 106 9.20 8.01 -7.52
C VAL A 106 9.02 7.88 -9.02
N ALA A 107 10.12 7.73 -9.77
CA ALA A 107 10.10 7.57 -11.22
C ALA A 107 9.31 6.33 -11.66
N ASP A 108 9.46 5.20 -10.97
CA ASP A 108 8.73 3.97 -11.28
C ASP A 108 7.22 4.14 -11.09
N ILE A 109 6.82 4.76 -9.97
CA ILE A 109 5.40 5.01 -9.67
C ILE A 109 4.83 6.01 -10.67
N LEU A 110 5.56 7.10 -10.96
CA LEU A 110 5.13 8.11 -11.91
C LEU A 110 4.94 7.51 -13.31
N ALA A 111 5.81 6.60 -13.74
CA ALA A 111 5.68 5.91 -15.02
C ALA A 111 4.39 5.07 -15.10
N VAL A 112 3.95 4.45 -14.00
CA VAL A 112 2.66 3.77 -13.93
C VAL A 112 1.50 4.76 -13.96
N VAL A 113 1.57 5.80 -13.12
CA VAL A 113 0.56 6.86 -13.02
C VAL A 113 0.27 7.51 -14.38
N LEU A 114 1.32 7.79 -15.16
CA LEU A 114 1.20 8.46 -16.46
C LEU A 114 0.49 7.61 -17.53
N GLN A 115 0.42 6.29 -17.35
CA GLN A 115 -0.31 5.42 -18.28
C GLN A 115 -1.82 5.72 -18.31
N ASP A 116 -2.35 6.27 -17.22
CA ASP A 116 -3.78 6.57 -17.07
C ASP A 116 -4.11 8.04 -17.32
N ARG A 117 -3.18 8.81 -17.89
CA ARG A 117 -3.32 10.27 -18.11
C ARG A 117 -4.62 10.66 -18.80
N VAL A 118 -4.99 9.92 -19.85
CA VAL A 118 -6.20 10.17 -20.64
C VAL A 118 -7.46 10.12 -19.77
N TYR A 119 -7.51 9.23 -18.77
CA TYR A 119 -8.64 9.15 -17.85
C TYR A 119 -8.70 10.37 -16.95
N TYR A 120 -7.56 10.81 -16.41
CA TYR A 120 -7.51 12.00 -15.55
C TYR A 120 -8.00 13.25 -16.29
N ASP A 121 -7.55 13.46 -17.52
CA ASP A 121 -7.90 14.62 -18.33
C ASP A 121 -9.42 14.65 -18.67
N GLN A 122 -10.05 13.47 -18.83
CA GLN A 122 -11.49 13.37 -19.11
C GLN A 122 -12.37 13.48 -17.86
N SER A 123 -11.92 12.94 -16.74
CA SER A 123 -12.73 12.87 -15.52
C SER A 123 -12.45 13.98 -14.51
N GLY A 124 -11.39 14.78 -14.71
CA GLY A 124 -10.85 15.68 -13.68
C GLY A 124 -10.22 14.94 -12.50
N GLY A 125 -9.73 13.72 -12.74
CA GLY A 125 -9.15 12.83 -11.73
C GLY A 125 -7.65 13.04 -11.55
N GLY A 126 -6.95 12.03 -11.02
CA GLY A 126 -5.51 12.13 -10.80
C GLY A 126 -4.94 11.06 -9.87
N VAL A 127 -4.05 11.44 -8.96
CA VAL A 127 -3.39 10.50 -8.04
C VAL A 127 -3.84 10.70 -6.61
N THR A 128 -4.11 9.60 -5.91
CA THR A 128 -4.35 9.60 -4.46
C THR A 128 -3.23 8.85 -3.76
N LEU A 129 -2.63 9.45 -2.74
CA LEU A 129 -1.77 8.72 -1.80
C LEU A 129 -2.66 8.23 -0.65
N SER A 130 -2.71 6.92 -0.44
CA SER A 130 -3.51 6.27 0.61
C SER A 130 -2.73 5.07 1.19
N GLY A 131 -3.37 4.18 1.94
CA GLY A 131 -2.77 2.95 2.47
C GLY A 131 -2.60 2.99 3.96
N GLY A 132 -1.43 2.57 4.46
CA GLY A 132 -1.09 2.65 5.89
C GLY A 132 -1.24 4.07 6.42
N GLU A 133 -0.19 4.88 6.32
CA GLU A 133 -0.26 6.32 6.54
C GLU A 133 0.82 6.97 5.68
N PRO A 134 0.48 7.66 4.58
CA PRO A 134 1.47 8.31 3.72
C PRO A 134 2.38 9.28 4.48
N LEU A 135 1.88 9.91 5.54
CA LEU A 135 2.65 10.82 6.39
C LEU A 135 3.70 10.13 7.29
N MET A 136 3.75 8.79 7.33
CA MET A 136 4.87 8.03 7.90
C MET A 136 6.10 7.99 6.98
N GLN A 137 5.93 8.38 5.71
CA GLN A 137 7.01 8.47 4.72
C GLN A 137 7.01 9.87 4.06
N PRO A 138 7.17 10.96 4.83
CA PRO A 138 6.88 12.31 4.38
C PRO A 138 7.75 12.76 3.20
N ASP A 139 9.05 12.44 3.21
CA ASP A 139 9.96 12.79 2.12
C ASP A 139 9.58 12.12 0.79
N PHE A 140 9.15 10.86 0.87
CA PHE A 140 8.72 10.10 -0.29
C PHE A 140 7.37 10.59 -0.81
N ALA A 141 6.41 10.81 0.08
CA ALA A 141 5.11 11.38 -0.27
C ALA A 141 5.26 12.76 -0.93
N ARG A 142 6.07 13.65 -0.34
CA ARG A 142 6.38 14.97 -0.90
C ARG A 142 6.98 14.87 -2.29
N SER A 143 7.98 14.00 -2.47
CA SER A 143 8.66 13.83 -3.76
C SER A 143 7.70 13.32 -4.84
N LEU A 144 6.84 12.36 -4.50
CA LEU A 144 5.84 11.81 -5.41
C LEU A 144 4.77 12.84 -5.78
N LEU A 145 4.23 13.58 -4.80
CA LEU A 145 3.27 14.64 -5.05
C LEU A 145 3.86 15.76 -5.92
N THR A 146 5.11 16.14 -5.67
CA THR A 146 5.83 17.14 -6.48
C THR A 146 5.90 16.68 -7.93
N ALA A 147 6.34 15.44 -8.18
CA ALA A 147 6.46 14.89 -9.52
C ALA A 147 5.11 14.79 -10.26
N CYS A 148 4.04 14.40 -9.54
CA CYS A 148 2.68 14.40 -10.11
C CYS A 148 2.21 15.82 -10.49
N ARG A 149 2.49 16.82 -9.64
CA ARG A 149 2.14 18.22 -9.93
C ARG A 149 2.92 18.80 -11.10
N GLU A 150 4.22 18.52 -11.18
CA GLU A 150 5.06 18.93 -12.31
C GLU A 150 4.56 18.32 -13.63
N ALA A 151 4.00 17.11 -13.57
CA ALA A 151 3.31 16.49 -14.69
C ALA A 151 1.90 17.07 -14.95
N GLY A 152 1.41 18.01 -14.14
CA GLY A 152 0.08 18.60 -14.27
C GLY A 152 -1.06 17.63 -13.93
N ILE A 153 -0.86 16.75 -12.94
CA ILE A 153 -1.85 15.79 -12.45
C ILE A 153 -2.40 16.29 -11.11
N HIS A 154 -3.73 16.24 -10.93
CA HIS A 154 -4.36 16.56 -9.66
C HIS A 154 -3.91 15.57 -8.58
N THR A 155 -3.51 16.07 -7.42
CA THR A 155 -3.06 15.25 -6.30
C THR A 155 -4.10 15.20 -5.18
N ALA A 156 -4.23 14.05 -4.54
CA ALA A 156 -5.00 13.90 -3.32
C ALA A 156 -4.19 13.14 -2.27
N LEU A 157 -4.40 13.47 -1.01
CA LEU A 157 -3.87 12.76 0.14
C LEU A 157 -5.04 12.24 0.96
N ASP A 158 -5.04 10.94 1.22
CA ASP A 158 -5.94 10.26 2.14
C ASP A 158 -5.14 9.85 3.39
N SER A 159 -5.51 10.43 4.54
CA SER A 159 -4.69 10.35 5.75
C SER A 159 -5.54 10.30 7.02
N SER A 160 -5.01 9.63 8.04
CA SER A 160 -5.53 9.69 9.41
C SER A 160 -5.07 10.93 10.17
N LEU A 161 -4.14 11.70 9.59
CA LEU A 161 -3.41 12.81 10.19
C LEU A 161 -2.60 12.46 11.46
N CYS A 162 -2.59 11.19 11.87
CA CYS A 162 -1.72 10.72 12.94
C CYS A 162 -0.28 10.66 12.41
N CYS A 163 0.47 11.74 12.61
CA CYS A 163 1.81 11.91 12.07
C CYS A 163 2.66 12.82 12.97
N ALA A 164 3.96 12.87 12.69
CA ALA A 164 4.85 13.81 13.37
C ALA A 164 4.50 15.26 13.02
N ALA A 165 4.69 16.17 13.99
CA ALA A 165 4.47 17.59 13.78
C ALA A 165 5.30 18.10 12.58
N GLY A 166 4.66 18.83 11.66
CA GLY A 166 5.29 19.40 10.46
C GLY A 166 5.19 18.53 9.19
N ALA A 167 4.98 17.21 9.31
CA ALA A 167 4.86 16.33 8.13
C ALA A 167 3.72 16.77 7.19
N LEU A 168 2.56 17.14 7.76
CA LEU A 168 1.45 17.66 6.98
C LEU A 168 1.76 19.02 6.35
N THR A 169 2.45 19.91 7.08
CA THR A 169 2.75 21.28 6.63
C THR A 169 3.55 21.30 5.33
N ASP A 170 4.49 20.37 5.17
CA ASP A 170 5.33 20.28 3.97
C ASP A 170 4.59 19.69 2.76
N ILE A 171 3.55 18.89 3.02
CA ILE A 171 2.80 18.15 1.99
C ILE A 171 1.54 18.91 1.55
N LEU A 172 0.95 19.72 2.42
CA LEU A 172 -0.28 20.44 2.16
C LEU A 172 -0.22 21.35 0.92
N PRO A 173 0.87 22.10 0.63
CA PRO A 173 0.98 22.90 -0.58
C PRO A 173 1.00 22.10 -1.89
N LEU A 174 1.27 20.79 -1.79
CA LEU A 174 1.35 19.87 -2.92
C LEU A 174 0.09 19.03 -3.08
N THR A 175 -0.95 19.29 -2.28
CA THR A 175 -2.16 18.47 -2.18
C THR A 175 -3.37 19.30 -2.59
N ASP A 176 -4.01 18.96 -3.72
CA ASP A 176 -5.22 19.67 -4.18
C ASP A 176 -6.47 19.24 -3.40
N LEU A 177 -6.51 17.99 -2.92
CA LEU A 177 -7.58 17.43 -2.11
C LEU A 177 -7.04 16.66 -0.91
N LEU A 178 -7.48 17.01 0.29
CA LEU A 178 -7.19 16.26 1.51
C LEU A 178 -8.44 15.52 1.96
N LEU A 179 -8.36 14.19 2.00
CA LEU A 179 -9.35 13.30 2.60
C LEU A 179 -8.84 12.89 3.99
N VAL A 180 -9.70 13.03 4.99
CA VAL A 180 -9.34 12.77 6.39
C VAL A 180 -10.34 11.80 7.01
N ASP A 181 -9.80 10.71 7.51
CA ASP A 181 -10.58 9.73 8.25
C ASP A 181 -10.49 9.97 9.76
N ILE A 182 -11.64 10.19 10.40
CA ILE A 182 -11.72 10.22 11.86
C ILE A 182 -11.74 8.78 12.39
N LYS A 183 -10.70 8.40 13.14
CA LYS A 183 -10.53 7.02 13.63
C LYS A 183 -11.08 6.78 15.04
N HIS A 184 -11.27 7.82 15.84
CA HIS A 184 -11.99 7.75 17.12
C HIS A 184 -12.49 9.14 17.55
N MET A 185 -13.47 9.17 18.44
CA MET A 185 -14.12 10.39 18.95
C MET A 185 -13.71 10.75 20.39
N GLU A 186 -12.93 9.89 21.05
CA GLU A 186 -12.51 10.09 22.44
C GLU A 186 -11.35 11.09 22.53
N SER A 187 -11.60 12.28 23.07
CA SER A 187 -10.62 13.36 23.17
C SER A 187 -9.30 13.02 23.88
N PRO A 188 -9.27 12.18 24.93
CA PRO A 188 -8.00 11.81 25.58
C PRO A 188 -7.09 10.90 24.75
N ALA A 189 -7.62 10.27 23.69
CA ALA A 189 -6.86 9.38 22.82
C ALA A 189 -6.31 10.08 21.56
N HIS A 190 -6.62 11.37 21.37
CA HIS A 190 -6.20 12.20 20.22
C HIS A 190 -4.77 12.72 20.38
#